data_AF-F8F2D7-F1
#
_entry.id   AF-F8F2D7-F1
#
_cell.length_a   1.000
_cell.length_b   1.000
_cell.length_c   1.000
_cell.angle_alpha   90.00
_cell.angle_beta   90.00
_cell.angle_gamma   90.00
#
_symmetry.space_group_name_H-M   'P 1'
#
loop_
_entity.id
_entity.type
_entity.pdbx_description
1 polymer ?
#
loop_
_entity_poly.entity_id
_entity_poly.type
_entity_poly.pdbx_seq_one_letter_code
_entity_poly.pdbx_strand_id
1 'polypeptide(L)'
;MKSQVVLLRCESYDENTVYERVRQGLELLGGLESLINLDERVLFKVNNLASSRPEEAVTTHPLYQPIFMERNTALEPIWRMK
;
A
#
# COMPACT_ATOMS: atom_id res chain seq x y z
N MET A 1 -12.50 20.17 7.89
CA MET A 1 -12.36 18.78 8.40
C MET A 1 -10.88 18.52 8.64
N LYS A 2 -10.49 17.83 9.72
CA LYS A 2 -9.08 17.46 9.97
C LYS A 2 -8.81 16.08 9.36
N SER A 3 -7.63 15.86 8.81
CA SER A 3 -7.22 14.54 8.31
C SER A 3 -7.06 13.56 9.47
N GLN A 4 -7.52 12.32 9.27
CA GLN A 4 -7.27 11.23 10.20
C GLN A 4 -5.97 10.53 9.78
N VAL A 5 -5.06 10.33 10.72
CA VAL A 5 -3.72 9.79 10.46
C VAL A 5 -3.43 8.70 11.48
N VAL A 6 -2.96 7.55 10.99
CA VAL A 6 -2.46 6.44 11.82
C VAL A 6 -0.95 6.34 11.63
N LEU A 7 -0.21 6.30 12.74
CA LEU A 7 1.23 6.13 12.76
C LEU A 7 1.56 4.85 13.54
N LEU A 8 2.17 3.88 12.88
CA LEU A 8 2.60 2.62 13.47
C LEU A 8 4.10 2.44 13.29
N ARG A 9 4.75 1.88 14.32
CA ARG A 9 6.15 1.48 14.23
C ARG A 9 6.26 0.13 13.50
N CYS A 10 7.11 0.08 12.49
CA CYS A 10 7.46 -1.12 11.74
C CYS A 10 8.96 -1.36 11.96
N GLU A 11 9.31 -2.40 12.73
CA GLU A 11 10.69 -2.63 13.17
C GLU A 11 11.60 -3.15 12.05
N SER A 12 11.03 -3.66 10.96
CA SER A 12 11.78 -4.22 9.84
C SER A 12 10.97 -4.13 8.54
N TYR A 13 11.68 -4.19 7.42
CA TYR A 13 11.08 -4.38 6.08
C TYR A 13 10.90 -5.86 5.73
N ASP A 14 10.76 -6.74 6.72
CA ASP A 14 10.36 -8.13 6.47
C ASP A 14 8.92 -8.16 5.96
N GLU A 15 8.65 -8.97 4.94
CA GLU A 15 7.38 -8.97 4.22
C GLU A 15 6.16 -9.20 5.13
N ASN A 16 6.23 -10.21 6.00
CA ASN A 16 5.15 -10.51 6.96
C ASN A 16 4.97 -9.36 7.95
N THR A 17 6.07 -8.79 8.42
CA THR A 17 6.05 -7.67 9.36
C THR A 17 5.42 -6.43 8.73
N VAL A 18 5.79 -6.09 7.50
CA VAL A 18 5.22 -4.94 6.78
C VAL A 18 3.74 -5.19 6.49
N TYR A 19 3.37 -6.37 6.01
CA TYR A 19 1.99 -6.74 5.72
C TYR A 19 1.09 -6.55 6.95
N GLU A 20 1.47 -7.13 8.08
CA GLU A 20 0.69 -7.04 9.32
C GLU A 20 0.57 -5.59 9.81
N ARG A 21 1.62 -4.78 9.70
CA ARG A 21 1.58 -3.36 10.10
C ARG A 21 0.69 -2.52 9.19
N VAL A 22 0.70 -2.76 7.88
CA VAL A 22 -0.18 -2.08 6.93
C VAL A 22 -1.64 -2.48 7.18
N ARG A 23 -1.91 -3.78 7.35
CA ARG A 23 -3.26 -4.31 7.69
C ARG A 23 -3.78 -3.67 8.98
N GLN A 24 -2.99 -3.68 10.04
CA GLN A 24 -3.33 -3.05 11.31
C GLN A 24 -3.61 -1.54 11.16
N GLY A 25 -2.82 -0.84 10.33
CA GLY A 25 -3.02 0.58 10.08
C GLY A 25 -4.36 0.90 9.41
N LEU A 26 -4.76 0.08 8.43
CA LEU A 26 -6.06 0.21 7.77
C LEU A 26 -7.22 -0.13 8.71
N GLU A 27 -7.09 -1.15 9.55
CA GLU A 27 -8.11 -1.49 10.57
C GLU A 27 -8.35 -0.34 11.55
N LEU A 28 -7.28 0.36 11.97
CA LEU A 28 -7.39 1.55 12.82
C LEU A 28 -8.06 2.74 12.12
N LEU A 29 -8.10 2.76 10.78
CA LEU A 29 -8.86 3.71 9.98
C LEU A 29 -10.31 3.25 9.71
N GLY A 30 -10.71 2.11 10.28
CA GLY A 30 -12.04 1.53 10.10
C GLY A 30 -12.16 0.52 8.97
N GLY A 31 -11.03 -0.02 8.48
CA GLY A 31 -10.99 -0.97 7.37
C GLY A 31 -10.73 -0.29 6.03
N LEU A 32 -10.53 -1.09 4.98
CA LEU A 32 -10.36 -0.55 3.63
C LEU A 32 -11.72 -0.15 3.04
N GLU A 33 -12.77 -0.88 3.40
CA GLU A 33 -14.16 -0.66 3.04
C GLU A 33 -14.74 0.65 3.57
N SER A 34 -14.17 1.23 4.63
CA SER A 34 -14.54 2.57 5.09
C SER A 34 -13.96 3.68 4.20
N LEU A 35 -12.94 3.35 3.40
CA LEU A 35 -12.22 4.28 2.54
C LEU A 35 -12.63 4.15 1.07
N ILE A 36 -12.97 2.93 0.63
CA ILE A 36 -13.21 2.59 -0.78
C ILE A 36 -14.41 1.65 -0.87
N ASN A 37 -15.38 1.98 -1.71
CA ASN A 37 -16.51 1.08 -1.98
C ASN A 37 -16.12 0.00 -3.01
N LEU A 38 -16.72 -1.18 -2.94
CA LEU A 38 -16.41 -2.30 -3.86
C LEU A 38 -16.60 -1.96 -5.35
N ASP A 39 -17.55 -1.07 -5.67
CA ASP A 39 -17.85 -0.66 -7.04
C ASP A 39 -17.03 0.57 -7.49
N GLU A 40 -16.15 1.08 -6.63
CA GLU A 40 -15.39 2.29 -6.87
C GLU A 40 -14.07 1.99 -7.61
N ARG A 41 -13.84 2.71 -8.70
CA ARG A 41 -12.56 2.65 -9.42
C ARG A 41 -11.59 3.61 -8.77
N VAL A 42 -10.63 3.05 -8.05
CA VAL A 42 -9.57 3.82 -7.37
C VAL A 42 -8.25 3.73 -8.11
N LEU A 43 -7.51 4.84 -8.09
CA LEU A 43 -6.12 4.86 -8.55
C LEU A 43 -5.20 4.58 -7.36
N PHE A 44 -4.50 3.45 -7.38
CA PHE A 44 -3.40 3.24 -6.45
C PHE A 44 -2.16 4.00 -6.94
N LYS A 45 -1.92 5.18 -6.35
CA LYS A 45 -0.77 6.02 -6.71
C LYS A 45 0.49 5.52 -5.99
N VAL A 46 1.31 4.77 -6.70
CA VAL A 46 2.69 4.48 -6.28
C VAL A 46 3.58 5.69 -6.55
N ASN A 47 4.38 6.10 -5.57
CA ASN A 47 5.38 7.15 -5.76
C ASN A 47 6.59 6.57 -6.51
N ASN A 48 6.50 6.46 -7.83
CA ASN A 48 7.63 6.10 -8.69
C ASN A 48 8.50 7.35 -8.90
N LEU A 49 9.40 7.58 -7.96
CA LEU A 49 10.42 8.61 -8.05
C LEU A 49 11.56 8.12 -8.97
N ALA A 50 12.36 9.06 -9.48
CA ALA A 50 13.54 8.73 -10.28
C ALA A 50 14.45 7.75 -9.52
N SER A 51 15.17 6.90 -10.24
CA SER A 51 16.08 5.92 -9.63
C SER A 51 17.03 6.61 -8.65
N SER A 52 16.96 6.19 -7.38
CA SER A 52 17.82 6.65 -6.30
C SER A 52 18.49 5.46 -5.65
N ARG A 53 19.58 5.69 -4.93
CA ARG A 53 20.20 4.63 -4.13
C ARG A 53 19.32 4.31 -2.92
N PRO A 54 19.28 3.06 -2.41
CA PRO A 54 18.46 2.69 -1.26
C PRO A 54 18.74 3.55 -0.02
N GLU A 55 19.99 3.95 0.20
CA GLU A 55 20.41 4.74 1.36
C GLU A 55 19.83 6.16 1.36
N GLU A 56 19.35 6.63 0.21
CA GLU A 56 18.73 7.95 0.08
C GLU A 56 17.27 7.94 0.58
N ALA A 57 16.68 6.76 0.78
CA ALA A 57 15.30 6.57 1.25
C ALA A 57 14.25 7.38 0.45
N VAL A 58 14.57 7.70 -0.80
CA VAL A 58 13.73 8.49 -1.70
C VAL A 58 12.68 7.61 -2.37
N THR A 59 13.01 6.37 -2.73
CA THR A 59 12.10 5.44 -3.40
C THR A 59 11.25 4.63 -2.42
N THR A 60 10.01 4.35 -2.81
CA THR A 60 9.13 3.43 -2.08
C THR A 60 9.75 2.03 -2.05
N HIS A 61 9.81 1.41 -0.87
CA HIS A 61 10.32 0.05 -0.72
C HIS A 61 9.51 -0.93 -1.60
N PRO A 62 10.15 -1.82 -2.38
CA PRO A 62 9.46 -2.63 -3.40
C PRO A 62 8.34 -3.51 -2.84
N LEU A 63 8.42 -3.89 -1.56
CA LEU A 63 7.39 -4.70 -0.88
C LEU A 63 6.03 -3.99 -0.71
N TYR A 64 5.96 -2.66 -0.75
CA TYR A 64 4.66 -1.99 -0.58
C TYR A 64 3.71 -2.21 -1.76
N GLN A 65 4.22 -2.33 -2.98
CA GLN A 65 3.36 -2.53 -4.15
C GLN A 65 2.64 -3.89 -4.12
N PRO A 66 3.30 -5.05 -3.93
CA PRO A 66 2.62 -6.34 -3.89
C PRO A 66 1.63 -6.46 -2.74
N ILE A 67 1.92 -5.91 -1.55
CA ILE A 67 1.02 -5.97 -0.38
C ILE A 67 -0.38 -5.41 -0.68
N PHE A 68 -0.46 -4.32 -1.47
CA PHE A 68 -1.74 -3.73 -1.86
C PHE A 68 -2.41 -4.43 -3.05
N MET A 69 -1.69 -5.30 -3.74
CA MET A 69 -2.12 -5.90 -5.00
C MET A 69 -2.48 -7.38 -4.87
N GLU A 70 -2.02 -8.08 -3.83
CA GLU A 70 -2.10 -9.54 -3.72
C GLU A 70 -3.48 -10.11 -3.28
N ARG A 71 -4.58 -9.41 -3.54
CA ARG A 71 -5.93 -10.01 -3.49
C ARG A 71 -6.77 -9.63 -4.69
N ASN A 72 -6.33 -10.06 -5.86
CA ASN A 72 -7.23 -10.19 -7.00
C ASN A 72 -6.84 -11.38 -7.89
N THR A 73 -6.83 -12.59 -7.33
CA THR A 73 -6.60 -13.83 -8.10
C THR A 73 -7.78 -14.24 -8.98
N ALA A 74 -8.83 -13.41 -9.08
CA ALA A 74 -9.99 -13.62 -9.97
C ALA A 74 -10.13 -12.56 -11.07
N LEU A 75 -9.29 -11.53 -11.09
CA LEU A 75 -9.27 -10.52 -12.14
C LEU A 75 -7.85 -10.41 -12.67
N GLU A 76 -7.70 -10.66 -13.98
CA GLU A 76 -6.47 -10.45 -14.73
C GLU A 76 -5.70 -9.20 -14.26
N PRO A 77 -4.36 -9.26 -14.17
CA PRO A 77 -3.58 -8.15 -13.66
C PRO A 77 -3.86 -6.87 -14.47
N ILE A 78 -4.45 -5.89 -13.80
CA ILE A 78 -4.85 -4.59 -14.37
C ILE A 78 -3.61 -3.80 -14.85
N TRP A 79 -2.39 -4.24 -14.51
CA TRP A 79 -1.11 -3.65 -14.90
C TRP A 79 -0.52 -4.13 -16.23
N ARG A 80 -1.28 -4.77 -17.12
CA ARG A 80 -0.88 -4.77 -18.55
C ARG A 80 -1.02 -3.35 -19.12
N MET A 81 -0.04 -2.51 -18.83
CA MET A 81 0.22 -1.28 -19.57
C MET A 81 0.55 -1.68 -21.01
N LYS A 82 -0.24 -1.16 -21.96
CA LYS A 82 0.22 -0.98 -23.34
C LYS A 82 1.32 0.09 -23.37
#